data_AF-A0A401HAS6-F1
#
_entry.id   AF-A0A401HAS6-F1
#
_cell.length_a   1.000
_cell.length_b   1.000
_cell.length_c   1.000
_cell.angle_alpha   90.00
_cell.angle_beta   90.00
_cell.angle_gamma   90.00
#
_symmetry.space_group_name_H-M   'P 1'
#
loop_
_entity.id
_entity.type
_entity.pdbx_description
1 polymer ?
#
loop_
_entity_poly.entity_id
_entity_poly.type
_entity_poly.pdbx_seq_one_letter_code
_entity_poly.pdbx_strand_id
1 'polypeptide(L)' 'MEVDLVAEARRCGGVFAAVVTSLRRARPGSRIRFVYAGGQEGEVRLTLERLSELGMVEVVRLGRGEAVVVKRG' A
#
# COMPACT_ATOMS: atom_id res chain seq x y z
N MET A 1 -2.08 -9.23 -6.57
CA MET A 1 -2.10 -8.00 -7.41
C MET A 1 -0.82 -7.23 -7.16
N GLU A 2 -0.18 -6.70 -8.20
CA GLU A 2 0.98 -5.82 -8.07
C GLU A 2 0.59 -4.38 -8.45
N VAL A 3 1.13 -3.40 -7.73
CA VAL A 3 0.88 -1.97 -7.90
C VAL A 3 2.21 -1.22 -7.86
N ASP A 4 2.53 -0.53 -8.96
CA ASP A 4 3.59 0.48 -8.98
C ASP A 4 3.08 1.75 -8.27
N LEU A 5 3.54 1.99 -7.05
CA LEU A 5 3.16 3.15 -6.26
C LEU A 5 3.75 4.45 -6.78
N VAL A 6 4.85 4.42 -7.54
CA VAL A 6 5.39 5.65 -8.14
C VAL A 6 4.41 6.16 -9.20
N ALA A 7 3.99 5.27 -10.09
CA ALA A 7 3.03 5.58 -11.13
C ALA A 7 1.65 5.94 -10.54
N GLU A 8 1.14 5.13 -9.61
CA GLU A 8 -0.19 5.35 -9.05
C GLU A 8 -0.22 6.59 -8.13
N ALA A 9 0.84 6.89 -7.38
CA ALA A 9 0.89 8.12 -6.57
C ALA A 9 0.89 9.38 -7.44
N ARG A 10 1.56 9.37 -8.61
CA ARG A 10 1.49 10.49 -9.57
C ARG A 10 0.07 10.72 -10.08
N ARG A 11 -0.70 9.64 -10.28
CA ARG A 11 -2.11 9.73 -10.73
C ARG A 11 -3.06 10.15 -9.62
N CYS A 12 -2.81 9.69 -8.39
CA CYS A 12 -3.69 9.92 -7.24
C CYS A 12 -3.31 11.14 -6.39
N GLY A 13 -2.18 11.79 -6.66
CA GLY A 13 -1.70 12.95 -5.91
C GLY A 13 -0.96 12.63 -4.60
N GLY A 14 -0.48 11.40 -4.42
CA GLY A 14 0.26 10.98 -3.22
C GLY A 14 0.22 9.47 -2.94
N VAL A 15 1.09 8.99 -2.04
CA VAL A 15 1.18 7.56 -1.70
C VAL A 15 -0.07 7.12 -0.95
N PHE A 16 -0.54 7.92 0.01
CA PHE A 16 -1.75 7.60 0.77
C PHE A 16 -2.96 7.33 -0.15
N ALA A 17 -3.23 8.27 -1.07
CA ALA A 17 -4.35 8.16 -1.99
C ALA A 17 -4.20 6.94 -2.94
N ALA A 18 -2.99 6.63 -3.38
CA ALA A 18 -2.71 5.47 -4.22
C ALA A 18 -2.95 4.14 -3.48
N VAL A 19 -2.49 4.03 -2.23
CA VAL A 19 -2.70 2.83 -1.39
C VAL A 19 -4.19 2.63 -1.12
N VAL A 20 -4.91 3.67 -0.67
CA VAL A 20 -6.35 3.57 -0.38
C VAL A 20 -7.15 3.24 -1.64
N THR A 21 -6.84 3.87 -2.78
CA THR A 21 -7.49 3.57 -4.06
C THR A 21 -7.28 2.11 -4.47
N SER A 22 -6.05 1.61 -4.34
CA SER A 22 -5.71 0.22 -4.64
C SER A 22 -6.46 -0.76 -3.73
N LEU A 23 -6.56 -0.44 -2.44
CA LEU A 23 -7.31 -1.23 -1.48
C LEU A 23 -8.81 -1.22 -1.79
N ARG A 24 -9.40 -0.08 -2.16
CA ARG A 24 -10.82 0.00 -2.55
C ARG A 24 -11.15 -0.89 -3.76
N ARG A 25 -10.23 -1.02 -4.73
CA ARG A 25 -10.39 -1.88 -5.91
C ARG A 25 -10.23 -3.37 -5.60
N ALA A 26 -9.47 -3.72 -4.56
CA ALA A 26 -9.22 -5.11 -4.20
C ALA A 26 -10.37 -5.74 -3.40
N ARG A 27 -10.55 -7.06 -3.46
CA ARG A 27 -11.49 -7.79 -2.61
C ARG A 27 -10.86 -8.08 -1.23
N PRO A 28 -11.64 -8.18 -0.14
CA PRO A 28 -11.13 -8.71 1.14
C PRO A 28 -10.40 -10.06 0.93
N GLY A 29 -9.32 -10.27 1.65
CA GLY A 29 -8.41 -11.42 1.50
C GLY A 29 -7.41 -11.30 0.35
N SER A 30 -7.50 -10.28 -0.51
CA SER A 30 -6.56 -10.11 -1.62
C SER A 30 -5.16 -9.76 -1.10
N ARG A 31 -4.16 -10.47 -1.62
CA ARG A 31 -2.74 -10.12 -1.45
C ARG A 31 -2.32 -9.07 -2.48
N ILE A 32 -1.81 -7.95 -1.99
CA ILE A 32 -1.38 -6.79 -2.79
C ILE A 32 0.10 -6.55 -2.53
N ARG A 33 0.87 -6.44 -3.60
CA ARG A 33 2.27 -6.05 -3.59
C ARG A 33 2.39 -4.62 -4.11
N PHE A 34 2.89 -3.73 -3.30
CA PHE A 34 3.19 -2.36 -3.65
C PHE A 34 4.70 -2.24 -3.90
N VAL A 35 5.08 -1.73 -5.07
CA VAL A 35 6.48 -1.44 -5.42
C VAL A 35 6.67 0.07 -5.36
N TYR A 36 7.69 0.55 -4.66
CA TYR A 36 7.92 1.97 -4.44
C TYR A 36 9.40 2.34 -4.51
N ALA A 37 9.68 3.62 -4.77
CA ALA A 37 11.05 4.14 -4.73
C ALA A 37 11.51 4.44 -3.30
N GLY A 38 12.83 4.44 -3.04
CA GLY A 38 13.39 4.67 -1.70
C GLY A 38 12.93 5.96 -1.03
N GLY A 39 12.66 7.01 -1.81
CA GLY A 39 12.12 8.28 -1.28
C GLY A 39 10.69 8.22 -0.75
N GLN A 40 9.93 7.14 -1.03
CA GLN A 40 8.54 6.95 -0.58
C GLN A 40 8.43 6.02 0.63
N GLU A 41 9.51 5.34 1.05
CA GLU A 41 9.42 4.27 2.04
C GLU A 41 8.83 4.73 3.38
N GLY A 42 9.18 5.93 3.85
CA GLY A 42 8.63 6.50 5.08
C GLY A 42 7.12 6.72 5.01
N GLU A 43 6.63 7.28 3.90
CA GLU A 43 5.20 7.54 3.70
C GLU A 43 4.41 6.23 3.52
N VAL A 44 4.98 5.26 2.80
CA VAL A 44 4.39 3.92 2.65
C VAL A 44 4.27 3.23 4.00
N ARG A 45 5.34 3.26 4.81
CA ARG A 45 5.38 2.66 6.14
C ARG A 45 4.28 3.26 7.02
N LEU A 46 4.27 4.57 7.18
CA LEU A 46 3.29 5.28 8.00
C LEU A 46 1.85 5.02 7.55
N THR A 47 1.62 5.04 6.22
CA THR A 47 0.30 4.74 5.64
C THR A 47 -0.16 3.32 5.98
N LEU A 48 0.70 2.31 5.76
CA LEU A 48 0.34 0.91 5.96
C LEU A 48 0.20 0.55 7.44
N GLU A 49 1.05 1.11 8.31
CA GLU A 49 0.92 0.98 9.76
C GLU A 49 -0.44 1.52 10.23
N ARG A 50 -0.81 2.73 9.79
CA ARG A 50 -2.10 3.33 10.15
C ARG A 50 -3.29 2.51 9.66
N LEU A 51 -3.22 2.00 8.43
CA LEU A 51 -4.28 1.14 7.88
C LEU A 51 -4.35 -0.22 8.58
N SER A 52 -3.21 -0.72 9.07
CA SER A 52 -3.15 -1.95 9.86
C SER A 52 -3.77 -1.76 11.24
N GLU A 53 -3.50 -0.63 11.92
CA GLU A 53 -4.13 -0.27 13.20
C GLU A 53 -5.66 -0.21 13.08
N LEU A 54 -6.16 0.26 11.94
CA LEU A 54 -7.59 0.33 11.64
C LEU A 54 -8.19 -1.01 11.17
N GLY A 55 -7.40 -2.08 11.13
CA GLY A 55 -7.84 -3.40 10.69
C GLY A 55 -8.17 -3.50 9.20
N MET A 56 -7.75 -2.53 8.38
CA MET A 56 -8.02 -2.52 6.94
C MET A 56 -7.08 -3.43 6.16
N VAL A 57 -5.85 -3.60 6.65
CA VAL A 57 -4.82 -4.45 6.04
C VAL A 57 -4.03 -5.21 7.09
N GLU A 58 -3.41 -6.30 6.67
CA GLU A 58 -2.32 -6.96 7.39
C GLU A 58 -1.03 -6.77 6.60
N VAL A 59 0.02 -6.25 7.23
CA VAL A 59 1.34 -6.10 6.61
C VAL A 59 2.13 -7.40 6.73
N VAL A 60 2.38 -8.07 5.61
CA VAL A 60 3.15 -9.31 5.54
C VAL A 60 4.64 -9.02 5.42
N ARG A 61 5.01 -7.97 4.69
CA ARG A 61 6.39 -7.55 4.47
C ARG A 61 6.45 -6.07 4.12
N LEU A 62 7.49 -5.39 4.59
CA LEU A 62 7.76 -3.98 4.27
C LEU A 62 9.27 -3.74 4.22
N GLY A 63 9.75 -3.09 3.17
CA GLY A 63 11.14 -2.66 3.02
C GLY A 63 11.76 -3.04 1.69
N ARG A 64 12.98 -2.55 1.41
CA ARG A 64 13.73 -2.82 0.17
C ARG A 64 12.95 -2.46 -1.11
N GLY A 65 12.21 -1.35 -1.08
CA GLY A 65 11.44 -0.85 -2.22
C GLY A 65 10.11 -1.57 -2.45
N GLU A 66 9.64 -2.39 -1.52
CA GLU A 66 8.34 -3.05 -1.64
C GLU A 66 7.62 -3.31 -0.33
N ALA A 67 6.29 -3.33 -0.40
CA ALA A 67 5.40 -3.74 0.67
C ALA A 67 4.44 -4.82 0.17
N VAL A 68 4.18 -5.83 0.99
CA VAL A 68 3.18 -6.85 0.70
C VAL A 68 2.17 -6.85 1.82
N VAL A 69 0.89 -6.70 1.46
CA VAL A 69 -0.21 -6.64 2.40
C VAL A 69 -1.35 -7.57 1.99
N VAL A 70 -2.20 -7.94 2.95
CA VAL A 70 -3.47 -8.62 2.72
C VAL A 70 -4.60 -7.67 3.12
N LYS A 71 -5.55 -7.41 2.22
CA LYS A 71 -6.73 -6.60 2.53
C LYS A 71 -7.63 -7.35 3.53
N ARG A 72 -8.05 -6.69 4.60
CA ARG A 72 -8.88 -7.26 5.68
C ARG A 72 -10.28 -6.65 5.73
N GLY A 73 -10.39 -5.33 5.55
CA GLY A 73 -11.68 -4.60 5.48
C GLY A 73 -12.28 -4.52 4.08
#